data_AF-A0A939YSJ2-F1
#
_entry.id   AF-A0A939YSJ2-F1
#
_cell.length_a   1.000
_cell.length_b   1.000
_cell.length_c   1.000
_cell.angle_alpha   90.00
_cell.angle_beta   90.00
_cell.angle_gamma   90.00
#
_symmetry.space_group_name_H-M   'P 1'
#
loop_
_entity.id
_entity.type
_entity.pdbx_description
1 polymer ?
#
loop_
_entity_poly.entity_id
_entity_poly.type
_entity_poly.pdbx_seq_one_letter_code
_entity_poly.pdbx_strand_id
1 'polypeptide(L)'
;MATAILAIVTLVAGYLIGSIMTAVKIAKSRAKDIRECGSGNAGSTNILRTFGWKWGLLCLFFDSLKGAVSAAIGIGVGYLALHLFPNVSFIEDLPT
;
A
#
# COMPACT_ATOMS: atom_id res chain seq x y z
N MET A 1 22.06 -7.94 11.25
CA MET A 1 21.06 -9.03 11.12
C MET A 1 19.68 -8.62 11.63
N ALA A 2 19.52 -8.13 12.86
CA ALA A 2 18.21 -7.73 13.40
C ALA A 2 17.50 -6.64 12.57
N THR A 3 18.23 -5.61 12.13
CA THR A 3 17.71 -4.55 11.25
C THR A 3 17.23 -5.07 9.89
N ALA A 4 17.96 -6.03 9.30
CA ALA A 4 17.54 -6.68 8.06
C ALA A 4 16.22 -7.45 8.23
N ILE A 5 16.03 -8.15 9.35
CA ILE A 5 14.77 -8.83 9.67
C ILE A 5 13.63 -7.82 9.80
N LEU A 6 13.85 -6.72 10.53
CA LEU A 6 12.85 -5.64 10.66
C LEU A 6 12.48 -5.04 9.30
N ALA A 7 13.45 -4.80 8.43
CA ALA A 7 13.22 -4.29 7.09
C ALA A 7 12.38 -5.28 6.26
N ILE A 8 12.72 -6.57 6.27
CA ILE A 8 11.96 -7.61 5.56
C ILE A 8 10.52 -7.69 6.08
N VAL A 9 10.33 -7.73 7.40
CA VAL A 9 9.00 -7.76 8.01
C VAL A 9 8.17 -6.54 7.60
N THR A 10 8.80 -5.36 7.58
CA THR A 10 8.15 -4.11 7.16
C THR A 10 7.74 -4.14 5.69
N LEU A 11 8.61 -4.64 4.80
CA LEU A 11 8.30 -4.79 3.38
C LEU A 11 7.14 -5.77 3.16
N VAL A 12 7.16 -6.92 3.85
CA VAL A 12 6.08 -7.91 3.78
C VAL A 12 4.77 -7.32 4.29
N ALA A 13 4.79 -6.63 5.44
CA ALA A 13 3.60 -5.98 5.99
C ALA A 13 3.03 -4.93 5.01
N GLY A 14 3.89 -4.08 4.44
CA GLY A 14 3.51 -3.09 3.44
C GLY A 14 2.92 -3.71 2.18
N TYR A 15 3.49 -4.82 1.70
CA TYR A 15 2.95 -5.58 0.58
C TYR A 15 1.55 -6.12 0.89
N LEU A 16 1.35 -6.77 2.04
CA LEU A 16 0.07 -7.34 2.43
C LEU A 16 -1.03 -6.26 2.57
N ILE A 17 -0.69 -5.10 3.15
CA ILE A 17 -1.59 -3.95 3.22
C ILE A 17 -1.93 -3.44 1.81
N GLY A 18 -0.93 -3.34 0.93
CA GLY A 18 -1.11 -2.91 -0.46
C GLY A 18 -1.95 -3.88 -1.30
N SER A 19 -1.85 -5.19 -1.04
CA SER A 19 -2.59 -6.26 -1.72
C SER A 19 -4.10 -6.21 -1.47
N ILE A 20 -4.58 -5.34 -0.58
CA ILE A 20 -6.01 -5.10 -0.41
C ILE A 20 -6.55 -4.39 -1.67
N MET A 21 -7.15 -5.17 -2.58
CA MET A 21 -7.72 -4.64 -3.83
C MET A 21 -9.07 -3.98 -3.60
N THR A 22 -9.08 -2.68 -3.28
CA THR A 22 -10.31 -1.91 -3.01
C THR A 22 -11.27 -1.92 -4.19
N ALA A 23 -10.76 -1.78 -5.43
CA ALA A 23 -11.59 -1.82 -6.63
C ALA A 23 -12.38 -3.13 -6.77
N VAL A 24 -11.74 -4.27 -6.49
CA VAL A 24 -12.40 -5.59 -6.51
C VAL A 24 -13.48 -5.67 -5.43
N LYS A 25 -13.21 -5.17 -4.22
CA LYS A 25 -14.20 -5.14 -3.13
C LYS A 25 -15.41 -4.26 -3.48
N ILE A 26 -15.19 -3.08 -4.07
CA ILE A 26 -16.26 -2.18 -4.52
C ILE A 26 -17.09 -2.81 -5.63
N ALA A 27 -16.47 -3.46 -6.61
CA ALA A 27 -17.22 -4.11 -7.68
C ALA A 27 -18.01 -5.32 -7.18
N LYS A 28 -17.43 -6.13 -6.29
CA LYS A 28 -18.11 -7.28 -5.67
C LYS A 28 -19.32 -6.85 -4.84
N SER A 29 -19.27 -5.71 -4.14
CA SER A 29 -20.46 -5.18 -3.44
C SER A 29 -21.59 -4.74 -4.39
N ARG A 30 -21.30 -4.64 -5.69
CA ARG A 30 -22.24 -4.39 -6.78
C ARG A 30 -22.53 -5.64 -7.63
N ALA A 31 -22.19 -6.84 -7.13
CA ALA A 31 -22.37 -8.12 -7.81
C ALA A 31 -21.70 -8.19 -9.20
N LYS A 32 -20.56 -7.50 -9.39
CA LYS A 32 -19.76 -7.55 -10.61
C LYS A 32 -18.28 -7.82 -10.31
N ASP A 33 -17.55 -8.35 -11.28
CA ASP A 33 -16.09 -8.32 -11.25
C ASP A 33 -15.57 -7.10 -12.02
N ILE A 34 -14.74 -6.28 -11.38
CA ILE A 34 -14.13 -5.11 -12.03
C ILE A 34 -13.19 -5.50 -13.18
N ARG A 35 -12.65 -6.72 -13.16
CA ARG A 35 -11.74 -7.23 -14.18
C ARG A 35 -12.44 -7.56 -15.50
N GLU A 36 -13.76 -7.72 -15.45
CA GLU A 36 -14.61 -7.93 -16.62
C GLU A 36 -15.31 -6.63 -17.06
N CYS A 37 -15.06 -5.52 -16.36
CA CYS A 37 -15.70 -4.24 -16.62
C CYS A 37 -14.71 -3.18 -17.12
N GLY A 38 -15.18 -2.29 -18.00
CA GLY A 38 -14.42 -1.13 -18.45
C GLY A 38 -13.10 -1.53 -19.12
N SER A 39 -11.98 -1.06 -18.55
CA SER A 39 -10.62 -1.39 -19.01
C SER A 39 -10.09 -2.75 -18.55
N GLY A 40 -10.80 -3.42 -17.64
CA GLY A 40 -10.36 -4.66 -16.99
C GLY A 40 -9.32 -4.48 -15.88
N ASN A 41 -8.79 -3.26 -15.67
CA ASN A 41 -7.86 -3.01 -14.57
C ASN A 41 -8.59 -2.88 -13.22
N ALA A 42 -8.03 -3.47 -12.16
CA ALA A 42 -8.57 -3.39 -10.80
C ALA A 42 -8.12 -2.12 -10.06
N GLY A 43 -8.30 -0.95 -10.68
CA GLY A 43 -7.90 0.35 -10.15
C GLY A 43 -9.04 1.36 -10.05
N SER A 44 -8.80 2.46 -9.33
CA SER A 44 -9.77 3.53 -9.08
C SER A 44 -10.29 4.19 -10.36
N THR A 45 -9.44 4.39 -11.38
CA THR A 45 -9.86 4.92 -12.69
C THR A 45 -10.87 4.01 -13.38
N ASN A 46 -10.74 2.69 -13.25
CA ASN A 46 -11.70 1.78 -13.85
C ASN A 46 -13.03 1.82 -13.09
N ILE A 47 -12.98 1.85 -11.75
CA ILE A 47 -14.17 2.05 -10.90
C ILE A 47 -14.88 3.38 -11.23
N LEU A 48 -14.13 4.46 -11.44
CA LEU A 48 -14.65 5.76 -11.87
C LEU A 48 -15.44 5.64 -13.18
N ARG A 49 -14.90 4.94 -14.17
CA ARG A 49 -15.54 4.76 -15.49
C ARG A 49 -16.74 3.81 -15.44
N THR A 50 -16.69 2.76 -14.62
CA THR A 50 -17.73 1.72 -14.56
C THR A 50 -18.88 2.05 -13.61
N PHE A 51 -18.57 2.58 -12.41
CA PHE A 51 -19.54 2.80 -11.34
C PHE A 51 -19.75 4.28 -11.00
N GLY A 52 -18.99 5.19 -11.60
CA GLY A 52 -19.13 6.63 -11.44
C GLY A 52 -18.21 7.25 -10.38
N TRP A 53 -18.23 8.58 -10.32
CA TRP A 53 -17.23 9.37 -9.59
C TRP A 53 -17.19 9.14 -8.08
N LYS A 54 -18.34 8.93 -7.44
CA LYS A 54 -18.42 8.64 -6.00
C LYS A 54 -17.62 7.38 -5.64
N TRP A 55 -17.77 6.33 -6.44
CA TRP A 55 -17.07 5.05 -6.23
C TRP A 55 -15.60 5.12 -6.63
N GLY A 56 -15.29 5.85 -7.71
CA GLY A 56 -13.90 6.09 -8.12
C GLY A 56 -13.11 6.82 -7.05
N LEU A 57 -13.68 7.89 -6.48
CA LEU A 57 -13.07 8.67 -5.40
C LEU A 57 -12.92 7.84 -4.13
N LEU A 58 -13.92 7.03 -3.77
CA LEU A 58 -13.82 6.13 -2.62
C LEU A 58 -12.70 5.10 -2.79
N CYS A 59 -12.59 4.50 -3.98
CA CYS A 59 -11.51 3.57 -4.30
C CYS A 59 -10.14 4.24 -4.16
N LEU A 60 -10.00 5.42 -4.77
CA LEU A 60 -8.76 6.20 -4.70
C LEU A 60 -8.39 6.54 -3.25
N PHE A 61 -9.36 7.00 -2.46
CA PHE A 61 -9.14 7.34 -1.06
C PHE A 61 -8.57 6.16 -0.26
N PHE A 62 -9.18 4.97 -0.36
CA PHE A 62 -8.68 3.79 0.35
C PHE A 62 -7.34 3.28 -0.20
N ASP A 63 -7.12 3.36 -1.51
CA ASP A 63 -5.85 2.96 -2.12
C ASP A 63 -4.71 3.92 -1.75
N SER A 64 -4.99 5.22 -1.59
CA SER A 64 -4.04 6.19 -1.06
C SER A 64 -3.84 6.03 0.44
N LEU A 65 -4.91 5.77 1.20
CA LEU A 65 -4.86 5.58 2.65
C LEU A 65 -4.00 4.38 3.03
N LYS A 66 -4.17 3.23 2.37
CA LYS A 66 -3.36 2.03 2.64
C LYS A 66 -1.87 2.29 2.31
N GLY A 67 -1.59 3.06 1.26
CA GLY A 67 -0.23 3.49 0.91
C GLY A 67 0.38 4.40 1.99
N ALA A 68 -0.38 5.40 2.45
CA ALA A 68 0.03 6.30 3.52
C ALA A 68 0.27 5.57 4.84
N VAL A 69 -0.60 4.62 5.20
CA VAL A 69 -0.45 3.76 6.39
C VAL A 69 0.83 2.92 6.28
N SER A 70 1.07 2.27 5.15
CA SER A 70 2.30 1.51 4.93
C SER A 70 3.56 2.38 5.04
N ALA A 71 3.53 3.60 4.50
CA ALA A 71 4.64 4.54 4.62
C ALA A 71 4.87 5.00 6.08
N ALA A 72 3.80 5.32 6.81
CA ALA A 72 3.88 5.73 8.21
C ALA A 72 4.43 4.61 9.10
N ILE A 73 4.02 3.35 8.86
CA ILE A 73 4.59 2.18 9.55
C ILE A 73 6.09 2.07 9.27
N GLY A 74 6.49 2.19 8.00
CA GLY A 74 7.90 2.15 7.62
C GLY A 74 8.75 3.22 8.32
N ILE A 75 8.25 4.45 8.38
CA ILE A 75 8.89 5.55 9.11
C ILE A 75 9.00 5.23 10.61
N GLY A 76 7.92 4.78 11.24
CA GLY A 76 7.90 4.44 12.67
C GLY A 76 8.86 3.29 13.00
N VAL A 77 8.91 2.25 12.18
CA VAL A 77 9.87 1.15 12.33
C VAL A 77 11.30 1.63 12.12
N GLY A 78 11.53 2.54 11.17
CA GLY A 78 12.84 3.16 10.93
C GLY A 78 13.35 3.92 12.16
N TYR A 79 12.51 4.78 12.76
CA TYR A 79 12.86 5.48 14.01
C TYR A 79 13.12 4.51 15.16
N LEU A 80 12.30 3.47 15.30
CA LEU A 80 12.50 2.44 16.32
C LEU A 80 13.82 1.70 16.10
N ALA A 81 14.14 1.33 14.87
CA ALA A 81 15.37 0.63 14.54
C ALA A 81 16.61 1.49 14.85
N LEU A 82 16.58 2.79 14.53
CA LEU A 82 17.65 3.73 14.90
C LEU A 82 17.82 3.87 16.42
N HIS A 83 16.72 3.88 17.17
CA HIS A 83 16.76 3.97 18.63
C HIS A 83 17.30 2.69 19.29
N LEU A 84 16.91 1.50 18.78
CA LEU A 84 17.35 0.20 19.29
C LEU A 84 18.76 -0.18 18.83
N PHE A 85 19.18 0.31 17.67
CA PHE A 85 20.48 0.02 17.05
C PHE A 85 21.17 1.33 16.64
N PRO A 86 21.66 2.13 17.60
CA PRO A 86 22.24 3.45 17.33
C PRO A 86 23.51 3.40 16.46
N ASN A 87 24.14 2.23 16.35
CA ASN A 87 25.33 1.99 15.52
C ASN A 87 24.99 1.69 14.05
N VAL A 88 23.73 1.83 13.63
CA VAL A 88 23.28 1.59 12.25
C VAL A 88 23.06 2.94 11.57
N SER A 89 24.05 3.40 10.80
CA SER A 89 23.93 4.56 9.93
C SER A 89 23.39 4.14 8.57
N PHE A 90 22.07 4.28 8.37
CA PHE A 90 21.43 4.00 7.06
C PHE A 90 21.94 4.89 5.90
N ILE A 91 22.69 5.95 6.20
CA ILE A 91 23.13 6.97 5.24
C ILE A 91 24.58 6.75 4.77
N GLU A 92 25.41 6.01 5.51
CA GLU A 92 26.84 5.87 5.16
C GLU A 92 27.15 4.70 4.20
N ASP A 93 26.22 3.75 4.04
CA ASP A 93 26.41 2.55 3.21
C ASP A 93 25.90 2.69 1.76
N LEU A 94 25.38 3.86 1.36
CA LEU A 94 25.00 4.10 -0.03
C LEU A 94 26.28 4.51 -0.81
N PRO A 95 26.71 3.76 -1.84
CA PRO A 95 27.85 4.18 -2.65
C PRO A 95 27.49 5.50 -3.35
N THR A 96 28.17 6.57 -2.96
CA THR A 96 28.19 7.85 -3.69
C THR A 96 28.83 7.69 -5.06
#